data_AF-A0A7K6N8Z8-F1
#
_entry.id   AF-A0A7K6N8Z8-F1
#
_cell.length_a   1.000
_cell.length_b   1.000
_cell.length_c   1.000
_cell.angle_alpha   90.00
_cell.angle_beta   90.00
_cell.angle_gamma   90.00
#
_symmetry.space_group_name_H-M   'P 1'
#
loop_
_entity.id
_entity.type
_entity.pdbx_description
1 polymer ?
#
loop_
_entity_poly.entity_id
_entity_poly.type
_entity_poly.pdbx_seq_one_letter_code
_entity_poly.pdbx_strand_id
1 'polypeptide(L)'
;PYAVQELKAVAGVMITASHNRKEDNGYKVYWENGAQITSPHDKEIIKCIEECVEPWNGSWDENLVDTSPLRQDPLKKICDCYMEDLKKICYHRELNVQTNLKFVHTSFHGVGHDYVQLAFKAFGFQPPIPVPEQKDPDPDFSTVKCPNPEEGESVLELSLRLAEKENARVVVATDPDADRLAVAEQRENGCWKVFTGNELAALFGWWMFSRWKENCSEDADVKNVYMLATTVSSKILRAIALKEGFHFEETLPGFKWIGSRVKNLLENGKEVLFAFEESIGFMCGTSVLDKDGVSAAVVIAEMATYLESKNLTLAQKLVEIYETYGYHISKTSYFLCYDPPTIKRIFEKLRNFDAPESYPKCCGVYNILHVRDITTGYDSSQPNKKSV
;
A
#
# COMPACT_ATOMS: atom_id res chain seq x y z
N PRO A 1 1.93 -12.84 4.38
CA PRO A 1 3.36 -12.45 4.47
C PRO A 1 3.91 -12.55 5.91
N TYR A 2 3.36 -11.82 6.88
CA TYR A 2 3.85 -11.78 8.27
C TYR A 2 3.94 -13.18 8.91
N ALA A 3 2.84 -13.92 8.91
CA ALA A 3 2.79 -15.29 9.47
C ALA A 3 3.82 -16.24 8.83
N VAL A 4 4.13 -16.05 7.54
CA VAL A 4 5.09 -16.90 6.82
C VAL A 4 6.50 -16.71 7.39
N GLN A 5 6.89 -15.45 7.67
CA GLN A 5 8.17 -15.15 8.32
C GLN A 5 8.20 -15.67 9.76
N GLU A 6 7.18 -15.34 10.56
CA GLU A 6 7.14 -15.69 11.99
C GLU A 6 7.13 -17.20 12.24
N LEU A 7 6.38 -17.95 11.41
CA LEU A 7 6.30 -19.41 11.52
C LEU A 7 7.42 -20.13 10.77
N LYS A 8 8.26 -19.40 10.02
CA LYS A 8 9.22 -19.98 9.07
C LYS A 8 8.55 -20.99 8.13
N ALA A 9 7.35 -20.64 7.66
CA ALA A 9 6.60 -21.48 6.74
C ALA A 9 7.25 -21.44 5.35
N VAL A 10 7.18 -22.56 4.62
CA VAL A 10 7.73 -22.65 3.26
C VAL A 10 6.99 -21.78 2.24
N ALA A 11 5.69 -21.54 2.50
CA ALA A 11 4.83 -20.69 1.69
C ALA A 11 3.60 -20.26 2.50
N GLY A 12 2.89 -19.24 1.99
CA GLY A 12 1.56 -18.86 2.45
C GLY A 12 0.63 -18.65 1.26
N VAL A 13 -0.60 -19.12 1.38
CA VAL A 13 -1.66 -18.89 0.39
C VAL A 13 -2.73 -18.03 1.04
N MET A 14 -3.05 -16.91 0.40
CA MET A 14 -4.10 -15.99 0.85
C MET A 14 -5.21 -16.01 -0.19
N ILE A 15 -6.40 -16.47 0.20
CA ILE A 15 -7.58 -16.45 -0.67
C ILE A 15 -8.17 -15.04 -0.62
N THR A 16 -8.10 -14.33 -1.74
CA THR A 16 -8.52 -12.93 -1.84
C THR A 16 -8.64 -12.52 -3.31
N ALA A 17 -9.68 -11.76 -3.62
CA ALA A 17 -9.79 -10.97 -4.85
C ALA A 17 -9.43 -9.49 -4.63
N SER A 18 -8.88 -9.14 -3.45
CA SER A 18 -8.57 -7.78 -3.01
C SER A 18 -9.81 -6.87 -3.12
N HIS A 19 -9.71 -5.81 -3.92
CA HIS A 19 -10.75 -4.81 -4.16
C HIS A 19 -11.66 -5.13 -5.35
N ASN A 20 -11.52 -6.31 -5.96
CA ASN A 20 -12.35 -6.72 -7.09
C ASN A 20 -13.80 -6.95 -6.68
N ARG A 21 -14.66 -7.20 -7.67
CA ARG A 21 -16.09 -7.44 -7.45
C ARG A 21 -16.30 -8.83 -6.85
N LYS A 22 -17.47 -9.04 -6.24
CA LYS A 22 -17.84 -10.30 -5.59
C LYS A 22 -17.84 -11.53 -6.51
N GLU A 23 -17.97 -11.33 -7.82
CA GLU A 23 -17.96 -12.42 -8.80
C GLU A 23 -16.54 -12.96 -9.05
N ASP A 24 -15.49 -12.20 -8.69
CA ASP A 24 -14.11 -12.58 -8.89
C ASP A 24 -13.59 -13.42 -7.72
N ASN A 25 -12.82 -14.46 -8.02
CA ASN A 25 -12.10 -15.25 -7.03
C ASN A 25 -10.60 -15.25 -7.38
N GLY A 26 -9.75 -15.24 -6.36
CA GLY A 26 -8.32 -15.12 -6.52
C GLY A 26 -7.56 -15.62 -5.31
N TYR A 27 -6.26 -15.79 -5.51
CA TYR A 27 -5.34 -16.06 -4.41
C TYR A 27 -4.00 -15.38 -4.65
N LYS A 28 -3.32 -15.04 -3.55
CA LYS A 28 -1.93 -14.57 -3.53
C LYS A 28 -1.07 -15.66 -2.90
N VAL A 29 0.11 -15.91 -3.49
CA VAL A 29 1.10 -16.84 -2.95
C VAL A 29 2.31 -16.06 -2.47
N TYR A 30 2.69 -16.33 -1.23
CA TYR A 30 3.89 -15.82 -0.59
C TYR A 30 4.88 -16.97 -0.43
N TRP A 31 6.16 -16.73 -0.69
CA TRP A 31 7.21 -17.74 -0.51
C TRP A 31 7.84 -17.64 0.89
N GLU A 32 8.80 -18.52 1.19
CA GLU A 32 9.50 -18.57 2.49
C GLU A 32 10.22 -17.25 2.86
N ASN A 33 10.48 -16.39 1.88
CA ASN A 33 11.06 -15.06 2.08
C ASN A 33 10.04 -14.00 2.55
N GLY A 34 8.75 -14.37 2.65
CA GLY A 34 7.68 -13.49 3.13
C GLY A 34 7.17 -12.50 2.10
N ALA A 35 7.70 -12.53 0.87
CA ALA A 35 7.26 -11.72 -0.27
C ALA A 35 6.39 -12.56 -1.22
N GLN A 36 5.61 -11.87 -2.05
CA GLN A 36 4.85 -12.52 -3.11
C GLN A 36 5.78 -13.19 -4.14
N ILE A 37 5.34 -14.33 -4.70
CA ILE A 37 6.14 -15.10 -5.65
C ILE A 37 6.53 -14.31 -6.91
N THR A 38 7.74 -14.58 -7.39
CA THR A 38 8.27 -14.11 -8.67
C THR A 38 8.89 -15.30 -9.42
N SER A 39 9.29 -15.10 -10.68
CA SER A 39 10.01 -16.13 -11.44
C SER A 39 11.27 -16.62 -10.71
N PRO A 40 11.57 -17.94 -10.73
CA PRO A 40 10.90 -18.97 -11.54
C PRO A 40 9.64 -19.60 -10.93
N HIS A 41 9.31 -19.33 -9.66
CA HIS A 41 8.22 -20.02 -8.94
C HIS A 41 6.86 -19.83 -9.62
N ASP A 42 6.56 -18.63 -10.11
CA ASP A 42 5.30 -18.35 -10.82
C ASP A 42 5.12 -19.23 -12.08
N LYS A 43 6.18 -19.39 -12.88
CA LYS A 43 6.18 -20.23 -14.08
C LYS A 43 6.02 -21.71 -13.75
N GLU A 44 6.72 -22.20 -12.74
CA GLU A 44 6.60 -23.61 -12.33
C GLU A 44 5.22 -23.90 -11.74
N ILE A 45 4.63 -22.97 -10.98
CA ILE A 45 3.24 -23.11 -10.49
C ILE A 45 2.26 -23.18 -11.66
N ILE A 46 2.39 -22.29 -12.66
CA ILE A 46 1.54 -22.32 -13.86
C ILE A 46 1.69 -23.66 -14.59
N LYS A 47 2.92 -24.12 -14.79
CA LYS A 47 3.19 -25.41 -15.42
C LYS A 47 2.54 -26.56 -14.65
N CYS A 48 2.64 -26.58 -13.33
CA CYS A 48 1.96 -27.58 -12.50
C CYS A 48 0.44 -27.52 -12.63
N ILE A 49 -0.16 -26.33 -12.75
CA ILE A 49 -1.62 -26.17 -12.97
C ILE A 49 -2.03 -26.73 -14.34
N GLU A 50 -1.23 -26.49 -15.38
CA GLU A 50 -1.47 -27.01 -16.73
C GLU A 50 -1.29 -28.54 -16.81
N GLU A 51 -0.37 -29.11 -16.03
CA GLU A 51 -0.10 -30.55 -15.98
C GLU A 51 -1.09 -31.31 -15.07
N CYS A 52 -1.60 -30.69 -14.01
CA CYS A 52 -2.46 -31.30 -13.00
C CYS A 52 -3.85 -30.64 -12.96
N VAL A 53 -4.68 -30.96 -13.96
CA VAL A 53 -6.02 -30.38 -14.10
C VAL A 53 -7.09 -31.01 -13.20
N GLU A 54 -6.85 -32.23 -12.72
CA GLU A 54 -7.79 -32.94 -11.85
C GLU A 54 -7.48 -32.67 -10.37
N PRO A 55 -8.47 -32.20 -9.57
CA PRO A 55 -8.32 -32.10 -8.13
C PRO A 55 -7.94 -33.45 -7.50
N TRP A 56 -7.16 -33.41 -6.42
CA TRP A 56 -6.79 -34.62 -5.70
C TRP A 56 -8.01 -35.31 -5.09
N ASN A 57 -7.88 -36.62 -4.87
CA ASN A 57 -8.91 -37.36 -4.15
C ASN A 57 -9.06 -36.79 -2.73
N GLY A 58 -10.28 -36.44 -2.35
CA GLY A 58 -10.58 -35.77 -1.06
C GLY A 58 -10.47 -34.25 -1.06
N SER A 59 -10.16 -33.59 -2.19
CA SER A 59 -10.16 -32.11 -2.27
C SER A 59 -11.51 -31.47 -1.93
N TRP A 60 -12.60 -32.23 -2.03
CA TRP A 60 -13.96 -31.80 -1.71
C TRP A 60 -14.40 -32.18 -0.28
N ASP A 61 -13.50 -32.71 0.56
CA ASP A 61 -13.81 -32.98 1.97
C ASP A 61 -13.72 -31.70 2.80
N GLU A 62 -14.85 -31.05 2.97
CA GLU A 62 -14.97 -29.82 3.77
C GLU A 62 -14.60 -30.02 5.25
N ASN A 63 -14.69 -31.25 5.77
CA ASN A 63 -14.35 -31.55 7.16
C ASN A 63 -12.85 -31.76 7.38
N LEU A 64 -12.05 -31.84 6.31
CA LEU A 64 -10.62 -32.10 6.39
C LEU A 64 -9.91 -31.06 7.25
N VAL A 65 -10.32 -29.80 7.14
CA VAL A 65 -9.76 -28.69 7.93
C VAL A 65 -10.06 -28.91 9.42
N ASP A 66 -11.24 -29.37 9.81
CA ASP A 66 -11.59 -29.54 11.22
C ASP A 66 -11.06 -30.83 11.85
N THR A 67 -10.76 -31.84 11.04
CA THR A 67 -10.43 -33.19 11.52
C THR A 67 -8.96 -33.57 11.36
N SER A 68 -8.21 -32.89 10.48
CA SER A 68 -6.82 -33.23 10.21
C SER A 68 -5.91 -32.94 11.42
N PRO A 69 -5.12 -33.91 11.90
CA PRO A 69 -4.15 -33.69 12.98
C PRO A 69 -2.97 -32.78 12.55
N LEU A 70 -2.87 -32.47 11.26
CA LEU A 70 -1.85 -31.57 10.71
C LEU A 70 -2.26 -30.09 10.81
N ARG A 71 -3.55 -29.79 11.05
CA ARG A 71 -3.99 -28.40 11.22
C ARG A 71 -3.51 -27.87 12.56
N GLN A 72 -2.97 -26.66 12.50
CA GLN A 72 -2.80 -25.79 13.65
C GLN A 72 -3.42 -24.44 13.31
N ASP A 73 -4.08 -23.82 14.28
CA ASP A 73 -4.58 -22.45 14.15
C ASP A 73 -3.68 -21.50 14.97
N PRO A 74 -2.71 -20.83 14.33
CA PRO A 74 -1.83 -19.90 15.00
C PRO A 74 -2.40 -18.47 15.03
N LEU A 75 -3.64 -18.23 14.57
CA LEU A 75 -4.15 -16.90 14.26
C LEU A 75 -4.01 -15.92 15.42
N LYS A 76 -4.49 -16.29 16.61
CA LYS A 76 -4.40 -15.43 17.79
C LYS A 76 -2.95 -15.09 18.14
N LYS A 77 -2.07 -16.09 18.16
CA LYS A 77 -0.64 -15.90 18.48
C LYS A 77 0.02 -14.97 17.48
N ILE A 78 -0.24 -15.17 16.18
CA ILE A 78 0.34 -14.35 15.12
C ILE A 78 -0.22 -12.93 15.14
N CYS A 79 -1.50 -12.76 15.43
CA CYS A 79 -2.10 -11.45 15.62
C CYS A 79 -1.44 -10.71 16.79
N ASP A 80 -1.28 -11.37 17.95
CA ASP A 80 -0.62 -10.78 19.11
C ASP A 80 0.84 -10.36 18.79
N CYS A 81 1.61 -11.21 18.06
CA CYS A 81 2.96 -10.89 17.59
C CYS A 81 2.96 -9.67 16.65
N TYR A 82 2.05 -9.65 15.67
CA TYR A 82 1.93 -8.56 14.71
C TYR A 82 1.63 -7.22 15.40
N MET A 83 0.69 -7.21 16.36
CA MET A 83 0.36 -6.00 17.13
C MET A 83 1.51 -5.54 18.02
N GLU A 84 2.34 -6.46 18.52
CA GLU A 84 3.57 -6.10 19.26
C GLU A 84 4.61 -5.47 18.34
N ASP A 85 4.80 -6.02 17.14
CA ASP A 85 5.73 -5.47 16.15
C ASP A 85 5.33 -4.09 15.65
N LEU A 86 4.02 -3.82 15.54
CA LEU A 86 3.52 -2.49 15.20
C LEU A 86 3.97 -1.41 16.20
N LYS A 87 4.19 -1.76 17.47
CA LYS A 87 4.66 -0.79 18.47
C LYS A 87 6.06 -0.26 18.17
N LYS A 88 6.88 -0.99 17.38
CA LYS A 88 8.23 -0.56 16.98
C LYS A 88 8.22 0.68 16.09
N ILE A 89 7.10 0.97 15.44
CA ILE A 89 6.90 2.15 14.58
C ILE A 89 5.90 3.14 15.18
N CYS A 90 5.63 3.05 16.48
CA CYS A 90 4.85 3.99 17.26
C CYS A 90 5.82 4.92 18.01
N TYR A 91 5.81 6.20 17.69
CA TYR A 91 6.80 7.17 18.19
C TYR A 91 6.25 8.16 19.22
N HIS A 92 4.93 8.36 19.26
CA HIS A 92 4.27 9.38 20.09
C HIS A 92 3.14 8.79 20.91
N ARG A 93 3.36 7.60 21.49
CA ARG A 93 2.32 6.84 22.21
C ARG A 93 1.65 7.64 23.34
N GLU A 94 2.42 8.42 24.09
CA GLU A 94 1.90 9.25 25.18
C GLU A 94 0.96 10.34 24.65
N LEU A 95 1.29 10.93 23.51
CA LEU A 95 0.44 11.92 22.84
C LEU A 95 -0.83 11.26 22.29
N ASN A 96 -0.70 10.06 21.72
CA ASN A 96 -1.82 9.28 21.19
C ASN A 96 -2.87 8.97 22.27
N VAL A 97 -2.44 8.68 23.50
CA VAL A 97 -3.34 8.43 24.64
C VAL A 97 -4.11 9.69 25.05
N GLN A 98 -3.51 10.87 24.88
CA GLN A 98 -4.08 12.15 25.31
C GLN A 98 -4.91 12.85 24.22
N THR A 99 -4.91 12.31 23.00
CA THR A 99 -5.58 12.93 21.87
C THR A 99 -7.09 12.99 22.08
N ASN A 100 -7.70 14.10 21.62
CA ASN A 100 -9.15 14.19 21.46
C ASN A 100 -9.56 14.04 19.98
N LEU A 101 -8.59 13.85 19.08
CA LEU A 101 -8.84 13.62 17.67
C LEU A 101 -9.60 12.31 17.49
N LYS A 102 -10.77 12.40 16.85
CA LYS A 102 -11.58 11.24 16.50
C LYS A 102 -11.29 10.79 15.08
N PHE A 103 -11.32 9.48 14.91
CA PHE A 103 -11.10 8.78 13.65
C PHE A 103 -12.32 7.92 13.33
N VAL A 104 -12.72 7.88 12.06
CA VAL A 104 -13.71 6.91 11.56
C VAL A 104 -12.99 5.86 10.70
N HIS A 105 -13.38 4.60 10.86
CA HIS A 105 -12.85 3.48 10.09
C HIS A 105 -13.95 2.73 9.33
N THR A 106 -13.68 2.42 8.07
CA THR A 106 -14.43 1.42 7.29
C THR A 106 -13.51 0.37 6.71
N SER A 107 -13.96 -0.89 6.73
CA SER A 107 -13.29 -2.03 6.12
C SER A 107 -13.95 -2.50 4.83
N PHE A 108 -14.99 -1.82 4.34
CA PHE A 108 -15.78 -2.22 3.17
C PHE A 108 -16.21 -3.70 3.19
N HIS A 109 -16.71 -4.17 4.34
CA HIS A 109 -17.07 -5.57 4.56
C HIS A 109 -15.90 -6.56 4.45
N GLY A 110 -14.69 -6.06 4.66
CA GLY A 110 -13.46 -6.82 4.68
C GLY A 110 -13.09 -7.40 6.04
N VAL A 111 -11.97 -8.11 6.05
CA VAL A 111 -11.38 -8.69 7.26
C VAL A 111 -10.68 -7.67 8.15
N GLY A 112 -10.44 -6.45 7.65
CA GLY A 112 -9.58 -5.45 8.30
C GLY A 112 -10.10 -4.85 9.60
N HIS A 113 -11.40 -4.94 9.90
CA HIS A 113 -12.02 -4.26 11.05
C HIS A 113 -11.32 -4.56 12.37
N ASP A 114 -11.30 -5.82 12.79
CA ASP A 114 -10.73 -6.20 14.09
C ASP A 114 -9.25 -5.83 14.21
N TYR A 115 -8.50 -5.96 13.12
CA TYR A 115 -7.07 -5.65 13.10
C TYR A 115 -6.79 -4.15 13.22
N VAL A 116 -7.57 -3.30 12.55
CA VAL A 116 -7.43 -1.84 12.71
C VAL A 116 -7.80 -1.41 14.13
N GLN A 117 -8.86 -1.98 14.71
CA GLN A 117 -9.25 -1.69 16.09
C GLN A 117 -8.14 -2.07 17.10
N LEU A 118 -7.50 -3.22 16.90
CA LEU A 118 -6.37 -3.68 17.71
C LEU A 118 -5.11 -2.84 17.49
N ALA A 119 -4.81 -2.45 16.24
CA ALA A 119 -3.65 -1.63 15.93
C ALA A 119 -3.76 -0.24 16.60
N PHE A 120 -4.92 0.40 16.57
CA PHE A 120 -5.15 1.67 17.27
C PHE A 120 -4.86 1.54 18.77
N LYS A 121 -5.31 0.45 19.41
CA LYS A 121 -4.99 0.16 20.82
C LYS A 121 -3.49 -0.04 21.05
N ALA A 122 -2.79 -0.72 20.13
CA ALA A 122 -1.35 -0.91 20.21
C ALA A 122 -0.59 0.43 20.22
N PHE A 123 -1.05 1.39 19.42
CA PHE A 123 -0.54 2.76 19.37
C PHE A 123 -1.02 3.67 20.51
N GLY A 124 -1.86 3.16 21.41
CA GLY A 124 -2.36 3.90 22.58
C GLY A 124 -3.60 4.74 22.33
N PHE A 125 -4.19 4.67 21.13
CA PHE A 125 -5.44 5.37 20.82
C PHE A 125 -6.68 4.67 21.40
N GLN A 126 -7.76 5.45 21.51
CA GLN A 126 -9.10 4.86 21.51
C GLN A 126 -9.36 4.23 20.13
N PRO A 127 -10.09 3.11 20.06
CA PRO A 127 -10.40 2.49 18.78
C PRO A 127 -11.21 3.46 17.88
N PRO A 128 -10.97 3.45 16.55
CA PRO A 128 -11.66 4.36 15.64
C PRO A 128 -13.13 3.96 15.53
N ILE A 129 -13.99 4.95 15.32
CA ILE A 129 -15.44 4.76 15.23
C ILE A 129 -15.73 3.94 13.97
N PRO A 130 -16.27 2.72 14.09
CA PRO A 130 -16.52 1.89 12.92
C PRO A 130 -17.78 2.33 12.20
N VAL A 131 -17.74 2.30 10.86
CA VAL A 131 -18.95 2.42 10.03
C VAL A 131 -19.82 1.18 10.24
N PRO A 132 -20.97 1.28 10.93
CA PRO A 132 -21.75 0.12 11.35
C PRO A 132 -22.17 -0.76 10.18
N GLU A 133 -22.47 -0.16 9.03
CA GLU A 133 -22.93 -0.83 7.83
C GLU A 133 -21.81 -1.59 7.11
N GLN A 134 -20.53 -1.30 7.38
CA GLN A 134 -19.38 -1.81 6.61
C GLN A 134 -18.34 -2.55 7.45
N LYS A 135 -18.50 -2.61 8.77
CA LYS A 135 -17.49 -3.20 9.68
C LYS A 135 -17.45 -4.74 9.62
N ASP A 136 -18.59 -5.38 9.39
CA ASP A 136 -18.72 -6.84 9.43
C ASP A 136 -18.53 -7.44 8.03
N PRO A 137 -17.84 -8.60 7.90
CA PRO A 137 -17.68 -9.26 6.62
C PRO A 137 -19.00 -9.62 5.94
N ASP A 138 -19.11 -9.26 4.66
CA ASP A 138 -20.28 -9.51 3.81
C ASP A 138 -19.80 -9.87 2.39
N PRO A 139 -19.97 -11.13 1.94
CA PRO A 139 -19.51 -11.57 0.63
C PRO A 139 -20.23 -10.87 -0.53
N ASP A 140 -21.38 -10.24 -0.30
CA ASP A 140 -22.13 -9.51 -1.32
C ASP A 140 -21.69 -8.03 -1.45
N PHE A 141 -20.83 -7.53 -0.55
CA PHE A 141 -20.43 -6.12 -0.45
C PHE A 141 -21.63 -5.17 -0.51
N SER A 142 -22.69 -5.43 0.27
CA SER A 142 -24.05 -4.88 0.05
C SER A 142 -24.16 -3.35 0.00
N THR A 143 -23.18 -2.62 0.53
CA THR A 143 -23.18 -1.15 0.58
C THR A 143 -22.41 -0.48 -0.56
N VAL A 144 -21.63 -1.21 -1.35
CA VAL A 144 -20.75 -0.65 -2.39
C VAL A 144 -20.77 -1.51 -3.66
N LYS A 145 -20.68 -0.87 -4.83
CA LYS A 145 -20.58 -1.61 -6.11
C LYS A 145 -19.22 -2.29 -6.28
N CYS A 146 -18.18 -1.66 -5.74
CA CYS A 146 -16.79 -2.09 -5.82
C CYS A 146 -16.14 -1.64 -4.51
N PRO A 147 -15.57 -2.55 -3.70
CA PRO A 147 -14.95 -2.20 -2.43
C PRO A 147 -13.52 -1.67 -2.63
N ASN A 148 -13.34 -0.73 -3.56
CA ASN A 148 -12.04 -0.15 -3.90
C ASN A 148 -11.91 1.27 -3.31
N PRO A 149 -11.14 1.47 -2.21
CA PRO A 149 -10.93 2.79 -1.63
C PRO A 149 -10.31 3.82 -2.58
N GLU A 150 -9.67 3.39 -3.68
CA GLU A 150 -9.04 4.28 -4.67
C GLU A 150 -10.06 5.11 -5.47
N GLU A 151 -11.33 4.69 -5.53
CA GLU A 151 -12.42 5.44 -6.19
C GLU A 151 -12.81 6.74 -5.45
N GLY A 152 -12.19 6.98 -4.29
CA GLY A 152 -12.22 8.25 -3.56
C GLY A 152 -13.57 8.54 -2.91
N GLU A 153 -14.01 9.79 -3.00
CA GLU A 153 -15.19 10.29 -2.27
C GLU A 153 -16.46 9.45 -2.52
N SER A 154 -16.60 8.90 -3.73
CA SER A 154 -17.77 8.11 -4.13
C SER A 154 -17.98 6.82 -3.31
N VAL A 155 -16.90 6.20 -2.83
CA VAL A 155 -16.96 4.98 -1.99
C VAL A 155 -16.88 5.31 -0.50
N LEU A 156 -16.42 6.52 -0.14
CA LEU A 156 -16.26 6.94 1.25
C LEU A 156 -17.53 7.58 1.85
N GLU A 157 -18.59 7.77 1.07
CA GLU A 157 -19.80 8.51 1.48
C GLU A 157 -20.34 8.16 2.87
N LEU A 158 -20.50 6.86 3.20
CA LEU A 158 -20.97 6.42 4.53
C LEU A 158 -20.01 6.84 5.65
N SER A 159 -18.70 6.67 5.42
CA SER A 159 -17.67 7.04 6.40
C SER A 159 -17.56 8.55 6.60
N LEU A 160 -17.69 9.36 5.55
CA LEU A 160 -17.67 10.83 5.63
C LEU A 160 -18.89 11.35 6.40
N ARG A 161 -20.08 10.82 6.10
CA ARG A 161 -21.32 11.18 6.84
C ARG A 161 -21.24 10.81 8.32
N LEU A 162 -20.69 9.64 8.64
CA LEU A 162 -20.48 9.23 10.03
C LEU A 162 -19.46 10.15 10.72
N ALA A 163 -18.39 10.51 10.02
CA ALA A 163 -17.38 11.40 10.56
C ALA A 163 -17.94 12.80 10.86
N GLU A 164 -18.77 13.35 9.98
CA GLU A 164 -19.50 14.60 10.23
C GLU A 164 -20.42 14.51 11.47
N LYS A 165 -21.18 13.41 11.59
CA LYS A 165 -22.08 13.18 12.72
C LYS A 165 -21.34 13.09 14.05
N GLU A 166 -20.19 12.41 14.06
CA GLU A 166 -19.40 12.16 15.28
C GLU A 166 -18.34 13.24 15.54
N ASN A 167 -18.25 14.25 14.68
CA ASN A 167 -17.22 15.29 14.69
C ASN A 167 -15.80 14.69 14.65
N ALA A 168 -15.60 13.69 13.79
CA ALA A 168 -14.31 13.10 13.48
C ALA A 168 -13.68 13.80 12.28
N ARG A 169 -12.41 14.22 12.43
CA ARG A 169 -11.72 14.97 11.37
C ARG A 169 -11.07 14.06 10.33
N VAL A 170 -10.76 12.81 10.68
CA VAL A 170 -10.02 11.90 9.82
C VAL A 170 -10.80 10.61 9.60
N VAL A 171 -10.94 10.23 8.33
CA VAL A 171 -11.46 8.92 7.90
C VAL A 171 -10.30 8.09 7.40
N VAL A 172 -10.22 6.84 7.85
CA VAL A 172 -9.32 5.80 7.33
C VAL A 172 -10.15 4.66 6.77
N ALA A 173 -9.84 4.22 5.55
CA ALA A 173 -10.59 3.18 4.86
C ALA A 173 -9.64 2.12 4.29
N THR A 174 -9.83 0.86 4.69
CA THR A 174 -9.06 -0.28 4.19
C THR A 174 -9.89 -1.07 3.18
N ASP A 175 -9.25 -1.65 2.17
CA ASP A 175 -9.90 -2.56 1.23
C ASP A 175 -10.22 -3.93 1.89
N PRO A 176 -10.95 -4.84 1.23
CA PRO A 176 -11.46 -6.05 1.87
C PRO A 176 -10.40 -6.97 2.48
N ASP A 177 -9.22 -7.05 1.88
CA ASP A 177 -8.08 -7.82 2.41
C ASP A 177 -7.08 -6.99 3.21
N ALA A 178 -7.44 -5.73 3.50
CA ALA A 178 -6.72 -4.78 4.35
C ALA A 178 -5.28 -4.47 3.92
N ASP A 179 -4.98 -4.62 2.62
CA ASP A 179 -3.66 -4.33 2.07
C ASP A 179 -3.53 -2.85 1.63
N ARG A 180 -4.63 -2.16 1.32
CA ARG A 180 -4.66 -0.75 0.92
C ARG A 180 -5.24 0.17 1.99
N LEU A 181 -4.93 1.46 1.89
CA LEU A 181 -5.48 2.51 2.75
C LEU A 181 -5.85 3.78 1.97
N ALA A 182 -7.12 4.16 1.98
CA ALA A 182 -7.53 5.54 1.69
C ALA A 182 -7.67 6.36 2.97
N VAL A 183 -7.42 7.66 2.85
CA VAL A 183 -7.54 8.62 3.94
C VAL A 183 -8.26 9.86 3.43
N ALA A 184 -9.17 10.38 4.24
CA ALA A 184 -9.77 11.69 4.03
C ALA A 184 -9.67 12.54 5.30
N GLU A 185 -9.44 13.84 5.13
CA GLU A 185 -9.41 14.81 6.23
C GLU A 185 -10.42 15.92 5.98
N GLN A 186 -11.21 16.25 6.99
CA GLN A 186 -12.13 17.39 6.95
C GLN A 186 -11.35 18.69 7.10
N ARG A 187 -11.57 19.63 6.17
CA ARG A 187 -11.00 20.98 6.20
C ARG A 187 -11.86 21.92 7.03
N GLU A 188 -11.29 23.06 7.42
CA GLU A 188 -11.98 24.11 8.19
C GLU A 188 -13.27 24.62 7.52
N ASN A 189 -13.36 24.56 6.19
CA ASN A 189 -14.55 24.95 5.44
C ASN A 189 -15.64 23.85 5.39
N GLY A 190 -15.45 22.74 6.10
CA GLY A 190 -16.35 21.58 6.14
C GLY A 190 -16.20 20.61 4.97
N CYS A 191 -15.43 20.95 3.92
CA CYS A 191 -15.20 20.06 2.78
C CYS A 191 -14.16 18.99 3.12
N TRP A 192 -14.29 17.83 2.49
CA TRP A 192 -13.34 16.73 2.64
C TRP A 192 -12.20 16.83 1.62
N LYS A 193 -10.98 16.63 2.10
CA LYS A 193 -9.82 16.33 1.26
C LYS A 193 -9.59 14.82 1.27
N VAL A 194 -9.96 14.16 0.17
CA VAL A 194 -9.51 12.79 -0.10
C VAL A 194 -8.09 12.85 -0.67
N PHE A 195 -7.15 12.17 0.00
CA PHE A 195 -5.77 12.12 -0.44
C PHE A 195 -5.58 11.03 -1.48
N THR A 196 -4.85 11.34 -2.54
CA THR A 196 -4.36 10.33 -3.49
C THR A 196 -3.26 9.49 -2.85
N GLY A 197 -3.00 8.28 -3.38
CA GLY A 197 -1.90 7.45 -2.87
C GLY A 197 -0.53 8.16 -2.93
N ASN A 198 -0.30 8.98 -3.96
CA ASN A 198 0.92 9.79 -4.08
C ASN A 198 1.02 10.90 -3.02
N GLU A 199 -0.08 11.54 -2.66
CA GLU A 199 -0.10 12.55 -1.58
C GLU A 199 0.12 11.90 -0.21
N LEU A 200 -0.48 10.73 0.04
CA LEU A 200 -0.22 9.96 1.26
C LEU A 200 1.21 9.47 1.34
N ALA A 201 1.79 9.02 0.24
CA ALA A 201 3.19 8.63 0.20
C ALA A 201 4.15 9.79 0.50
N ALA A 202 3.80 11.03 0.12
CA ALA A 202 4.56 12.21 0.50
C ALA A 202 4.54 12.41 2.03
N LEU A 203 3.37 12.29 2.64
CA LEU A 203 3.18 12.38 4.09
C LEU A 203 3.91 11.25 4.83
N PHE A 204 3.70 9.99 4.44
CA PHE A 204 4.37 8.84 5.04
C PHE A 204 5.88 8.89 4.86
N GLY A 205 6.38 9.21 3.66
CA GLY A 205 7.81 9.35 3.42
C GLY A 205 8.45 10.42 4.31
N TRP A 206 7.80 11.60 4.41
CA TRP A 206 8.25 12.63 5.34
C TRP A 206 8.24 12.16 6.79
N TRP A 207 7.14 11.52 7.22
CA TRP A 207 6.98 11.07 8.60
C TRP A 207 8.01 10.01 8.98
N MET A 208 8.10 8.92 8.21
CA MET A 208 9.02 7.81 8.48
C MET A 208 10.47 8.30 8.53
N PHE A 209 10.87 9.18 7.61
CA PHE A 209 12.21 9.75 7.64
C PHE A 209 12.42 10.69 8.83
N SER A 210 11.45 11.56 9.14
CA SER A 210 11.57 12.50 10.26
C SER A 210 11.63 11.78 11.60
N ARG A 211 10.81 10.72 11.79
CA ARG A 211 10.84 9.91 13.00
C ARG A 211 12.15 9.12 13.11
N TRP A 212 12.65 8.56 12.01
CA TRP A 212 13.96 7.92 11.98
C TRP A 212 15.07 8.90 12.39
N LYS A 213 15.11 10.09 11.81
CA LYS A 213 16.12 11.12 12.11
C LYS A 213 16.11 11.59 13.56
N GLU A 214 14.95 11.57 14.21
CA GLU A 214 14.81 11.92 15.64
C GLU A 214 15.20 10.78 16.59
N ASN A 215 15.16 9.52 16.13
CA ASN A 215 15.34 8.33 16.99
C ASN A 215 16.57 7.48 16.62
N CYS A 216 17.26 7.79 15.53
CA CYS A 216 18.45 7.05 15.11
C CYS A 216 19.62 7.29 16.09
N SER A 217 20.52 6.32 16.20
CA SER A 217 21.75 6.46 16.98
C SER A 217 22.71 7.48 16.36
N GLU A 218 23.66 7.99 17.14
CA GLU A 218 24.70 8.91 16.64
C GLU A 218 25.55 8.29 15.51
N ASP A 219 25.69 6.96 15.50
CA ASP A 219 26.44 6.20 14.48
C ASP A 219 25.60 5.88 13.22
N ALA A 220 24.32 6.25 13.19
CA ALA A 220 23.46 5.96 12.05
C ALA A 220 23.87 6.79 10.81
N ASP A 221 24.11 6.11 9.70
CA ASP A 221 24.44 6.76 8.42
C ASP A 221 23.20 6.80 7.52
N VAL A 222 22.75 8.01 7.18
CA VAL A 222 21.64 8.25 6.25
C VAL A 222 21.87 7.59 4.88
N LYS A 223 23.12 7.36 4.47
CA LYS A 223 23.46 6.64 3.23
C LYS A 223 23.17 5.13 3.29
N ASN A 224 22.83 4.60 4.46
CA ASN A 224 22.33 3.23 4.59
C ASN A 224 20.81 3.14 4.58
N VAL A 225 20.12 4.28 4.52
CA VAL A 225 18.66 4.37 4.53
C VAL A 225 18.10 4.36 3.11
N TYR A 226 17.04 3.59 2.92
CA TYR A 226 16.35 3.40 1.64
C TYR A 226 14.85 3.63 1.77
N MET A 227 14.28 4.22 0.74
CA MET A 227 12.84 4.18 0.48
C MET A 227 12.58 3.78 -0.97
N LEU A 228 11.47 3.10 -1.21
CA LEU A 228 11.16 2.53 -2.52
C LEU A 228 9.79 2.99 -3.02
N ALA A 229 9.64 3.04 -4.34
CA ALA A 229 8.34 3.21 -4.97
C ALA A 229 8.31 2.51 -6.32
N THR A 230 7.12 2.28 -6.86
CA THR A 230 7.04 1.76 -8.23
C THR A 230 7.36 2.83 -9.27
N THR A 231 7.71 2.37 -10.45
CA THR A 231 8.01 3.24 -11.60
C THR A 231 6.85 4.14 -12.02
N VAL A 232 5.60 3.75 -11.77
CA VAL A 232 4.39 4.53 -12.06
C VAL A 232 3.98 5.46 -10.91
N SER A 233 4.55 5.26 -9.71
CA SER A 233 4.36 6.15 -8.57
C SER A 233 5.09 7.48 -8.71
N SER A 234 4.58 8.50 -8.00
CA SER A 234 5.19 9.83 -7.99
C SER A 234 6.62 9.79 -7.46
N LYS A 235 7.46 10.72 -7.97
CA LYS A 235 8.88 10.81 -7.60
C LYS A 235 9.12 11.68 -6.37
N ILE A 236 8.12 11.88 -5.51
CA ILE A 236 8.27 12.71 -4.31
C ILE A 236 9.32 12.14 -3.35
N LEU A 237 9.34 10.82 -3.13
CA LEU A 237 10.37 10.19 -2.29
C LEU A 237 11.78 10.40 -2.84
N ARG A 238 11.94 10.42 -4.17
CA ARG A 238 13.22 10.78 -4.81
C ARG A 238 13.63 12.22 -4.50
N ALA A 239 12.69 13.16 -4.52
CA ALA A 239 12.97 14.55 -4.20
C ALA A 239 13.36 14.74 -2.73
N ILE A 240 12.68 14.03 -1.81
CA ILE A 240 13.06 13.98 -0.39
C ILE A 240 14.46 13.37 -0.24
N ALA A 241 14.72 12.24 -0.88
CA ALA A 241 16.01 11.54 -0.85
C ALA A 241 17.18 12.43 -1.31
N LEU A 242 17.01 13.16 -2.41
CA LEU A 242 18.03 14.08 -2.94
C LEU A 242 18.37 15.21 -1.98
N LYS A 243 17.40 15.67 -1.18
CA LYS A 243 17.59 16.75 -0.22
C LYS A 243 18.12 16.25 1.13
N GLU A 244 17.62 15.11 1.61
CA GLU A 244 17.93 14.58 2.93
C GLU A 244 19.10 13.58 2.97
N GLY A 245 19.51 13.06 1.80
CA GLY A 245 20.73 12.26 1.65
C GLY A 245 20.56 10.74 1.73
N PHE A 246 19.34 10.22 1.87
CA PHE A 246 19.06 8.78 1.80
C PHE A 246 18.91 8.28 0.36
N HIS A 247 18.80 6.97 0.17
CA HIS A 247 18.64 6.36 -1.15
C HIS A 247 17.17 6.15 -1.53
N PHE A 248 16.84 6.48 -2.77
CA PHE A 248 15.55 6.13 -3.36
C PHE A 248 15.76 5.11 -4.49
N GLU A 249 14.96 4.04 -4.48
CA GLU A 249 14.98 3.03 -5.55
C GLU A 249 13.59 2.84 -6.17
N GLU A 250 13.58 2.58 -7.47
CA GLU A 250 12.37 2.28 -8.22
C GLU A 250 12.26 0.78 -8.48
N THR A 251 11.05 0.23 -8.38
CA THR A 251 10.75 -1.14 -8.83
C THR A 251 9.67 -1.15 -9.91
N LEU A 252 9.50 -2.30 -10.57
CA LEU A 252 8.34 -2.52 -11.43
C LEU A 252 7.03 -2.46 -10.63
N PRO A 253 5.89 -2.14 -11.27
CA PRO A 253 4.58 -2.23 -10.63
C PRO A 253 4.33 -3.65 -10.11
N GLY A 254 3.80 -3.74 -8.89
CA GLY A 254 3.55 -4.93 -8.12
C GLY A 254 4.45 -5.02 -6.88
N PHE A 255 3.84 -5.09 -5.69
CA PHE A 255 4.56 -5.24 -4.42
C PHE A 255 5.44 -6.49 -4.32
N LYS A 256 5.26 -7.50 -5.18
CA LYS A 256 6.20 -8.62 -5.33
C LYS A 256 7.64 -8.16 -5.59
N TRP A 257 7.80 -7.08 -6.37
CA TRP A 257 9.11 -6.50 -6.69
C TRP A 257 9.66 -5.66 -5.53
N ILE A 258 8.78 -4.86 -4.89
CA ILE A 258 9.13 -4.10 -3.69
C ILE A 258 9.58 -5.05 -2.58
N GLY A 259 8.74 -5.99 -2.16
CA GLY A 259 9.03 -6.92 -1.06
C GLY A 259 10.31 -7.71 -1.30
N SER A 260 10.53 -8.21 -2.53
CA SER A 260 11.77 -8.92 -2.89
C SER A 260 13.00 -8.00 -2.82
N ARG A 261 12.90 -6.75 -3.27
CA ARG A 261 14.01 -5.80 -3.22
C ARG A 261 14.32 -5.36 -1.79
N VAL A 262 13.29 -5.11 -0.99
CA VAL A 262 13.41 -4.77 0.43
C VAL A 262 14.11 -5.90 1.18
N LYS A 263 13.70 -7.16 0.96
CA LYS A 263 14.38 -8.33 1.55
C LYS A 263 15.87 -8.34 1.22
N ASN A 264 16.22 -8.14 -0.05
CA ASN A 264 17.61 -8.11 -0.48
C ASN A 264 18.40 -6.96 0.16
N LEU A 265 17.81 -5.76 0.28
CA LEU A 265 18.43 -4.62 0.97
C LEU A 265 18.72 -4.94 2.44
N LEU A 266 17.75 -5.52 3.15
CA LEU A 266 17.90 -5.92 4.55
C LEU A 266 19.01 -6.97 4.74
N GLU A 267 19.08 -7.97 3.87
CA GLU A 267 20.14 -9.00 3.89
C GLU A 267 21.54 -8.43 3.64
N ASN A 268 21.63 -7.29 2.94
CA ASN A 268 22.87 -6.56 2.70
C ASN A 268 23.13 -5.46 3.76
N GLY A 269 22.44 -5.53 4.91
CA GLY A 269 22.63 -4.63 6.04
C GLY A 269 22.16 -3.20 5.78
N LYS A 270 21.23 -3.00 4.85
CA LYS A 270 20.60 -1.70 4.59
C LYS A 270 19.33 -1.55 5.43
N GLU A 271 18.98 -0.30 5.72
CA GLU A 271 17.78 0.05 6.45
C GLU A 271 16.73 0.55 5.46
N VAL A 272 15.52 -0.02 5.50
CA VAL A 272 14.40 0.42 4.67
C VAL A 272 13.33 0.99 5.59
N LEU A 273 12.90 2.23 5.33
CA LEU A 273 11.91 2.89 6.19
C LEU A 273 10.50 2.82 5.63
N PHE A 274 10.38 2.89 4.31
CA PHE A 274 9.09 3.04 3.65
C PHE A 274 9.14 2.58 2.20
N ALA A 275 8.06 1.94 1.75
CA ALA A 275 7.83 1.71 0.33
C ALA A 275 6.35 1.90 -0.03
N PHE A 276 6.04 2.27 -1.27
CA PHE A 276 4.66 2.45 -1.69
C PHE A 276 4.37 2.20 -3.18
N GLU A 277 3.08 2.03 -3.44
CA GLU A 277 2.43 2.09 -4.74
C GLU A 277 1.37 3.20 -4.74
N GLU A 278 1.24 3.91 -5.86
CA GLU A 278 0.28 5.00 -6.03
C GLU A 278 -1.17 4.55 -5.92
N SER A 279 -1.42 3.25 -6.17
CA SER A 279 -2.69 2.57 -5.92
C SER A 279 -2.91 2.31 -4.44
N ILE A 280 -2.66 3.33 -3.60
CA ILE A 280 -2.91 3.39 -2.15
C ILE A 280 -2.35 2.22 -1.33
N GLY A 281 -1.22 1.65 -1.78
CA GLY A 281 -0.51 0.56 -1.12
C GLY A 281 0.73 1.06 -0.40
N PHE A 282 0.83 0.81 0.91
CA PHE A 282 1.89 1.36 1.75
C PHE A 282 2.54 0.29 2.62
N MET A 283 3.85 0.38 2.78
CA MET A 283 4.64 -0.47 3.66
C MET A 283 5.42 0.43 4.62
N CYS A 284 4.87 0.62 5.82
CA CYS A 284 5.47 1.44 6.88
C CYS A 284 6.39 0.57 7.73
N GLY A 285 7.71 0.74 7.59
CA GLY A 285 8.70 -0.17 8.17
C GLY A 285 8.80 -1.49 7.39
N THR A 286 9.36 -2.52 8.02
CA THR A 286 9.72 -3.78 7.33
C THR A 286 9.20 -5.04 8.01
N SER A 287 8.29 -4.90 8.99
CA SER A 287 7.67 -6.07 9.65
C SER A 287 6.84 -6.90 8.68
N VAL A 288 6.22 -6.26 7.69
CA VAL A 288 5.45 -6.91 6.62
C VAL A 288 6.06 -6.49 5.28
N LEU A 289 6.55 -7.46 4.50
CA LEU A 289 7.14 -7.21 3.17
C LEU A 289 6.08 -7.20 2.05
N ASP A 290 4.95 -6.56 2.33
CA ASP A 290 3.84 -6.30 1.41
C ASP A 290 3.14 -5.01 1.85
N LYS A 291 2.11 -4.58 1.11
CA LYS A 291 1.23 -3.50 1.55
C LYS A 291 0.51 -3.91 2.83
N ASP A 292 0.42 -2.96 3.74
CA ASP A 292 -0.20 -3.16 5.05
C ASP A 292 -1.04 -1.92 5.41
N GLY A 293 -2.31 -1.95 5.02
CA GLY A 293 -3.27 -0.90 5.29
C GLY A 293 -3.57 -0.73 6.79
N VAL A 294 -3.41 -1.80 7.58
CA VAL A 294 -3.59 -1.77 9.04
C VAL A 294 -2.50 -0.94 9.69
N SER A 295 -1.23 -1.21 9.36
CA SER A 295 -0.09 -0.42 9.85
C SER A 295 -0.17 1.04 9.37
N ALA A 296 -0.52 1.26 8.11
CA ALA A 296 -0.62 2.59 7.54
C ALA A 296 -1.72 3.42 8.23
N ALA A 297 -2.84 2.78 8.63
CA ALA A 297 -3.96 3.45 9.30
C ALA A 297 -3.56 4.03 10.67
N VAL A 298 -2.73 3.31 11.43
CA VAL A 298 -2.26 3.80 12.74
C VAL A 298 -1.10 4.78 12.62
N VAL A 299 -0.23 4.62 11.62
CA VAL A 299 0.84 5.59 11.34
C VAL A 299 0.25 6.93 10.90
N ILE A 300 -0.79 6.96 10.06
CA ILE A 300 -1.43 8.22 9.67
C ILE A 300 -2.20 8.85 10.84
N ALA A 301 -2.79 8.02 11.72
CA ALA A 301 -3.47 8.51 12.93
C ALA A 301 -2.50 9.16 13.92
N GLU A 302 -1.33 8.55 14.14
CA GLU A 302 -0.24 9.14 14.93
C GLU A 302 0.27 10.43 14.28
N MET A 303 0.49 10.44 12.97
CA MET A 303 0.90 11.64 12.26
C MET A 303 -0.11 12.78 12.40
N ALA A 304 -1.41 12.51 12.22
CA ALA A 304 -2.46 13.51 12.36
C ALA A 304 -2.54 14.06 13.79
N THR A 305 -2.36 13.21 14.79
CA THR A 305 -2.32 13.59 16.21
C THR A 305 -1.09 14.42 16.54
N TYR A 306 0.08 14.03 16.03
CA TYR A 306 1.31 14.80 16.17
C TYR A 306 1.18 16.19 15.54
N LEU A 307 0.65 16.27 14.32
CA LEU A 307 0.44 17.55 13.65
C LEU A 307 -0.59 18.43 14.37
N GLU A 308 -1.66 17.84 14.92
CA GLU A 308 -2.63 18.58 15.73
C GLU A 308 -1.97 19.25 16.94
N SER A 309 -1.05 18.55 17.63
CA SER A 309 -0.28 19.13 18.74
C SER A 309 0.58 20.33 18.34
N LYS A 310 0.85 20.48 17.03
CA LYS A 310 1.57 21.59 16.40
C LYS A 310 0.63 22.60 15.73
N ASN A 311 -0.69 22.47 15.89
CA ASN A 311 -1.73 23.26 15.20
C ASN A 311 -1.65 23.16 13.67
N LEU A 312 -1.31 21.98 13.14
CA LEU A 312 -1.27 21.69 11.71
C LEU A 312 -2.21 20.53 11.34
N THR A 313 -2.74 20.58 10.13
CA THR A 313 -3.49 19.46 9.52
C THR A 313 -2.61 18.63 8.58
N LEU A 314 -3.07 17.44 8.19
CA LEU A 314 -2.38 16.63 7.18
C LEU A 314 -2.29 17.39 5.85
N ALA A 315 -3.38 18.07 5.45
CA ALA A 315 -3.41 18.86 4.22
C ALA A 315 -2.43 20.04 4.25
N GLN A 316 -2.33 20.75 5.38
CA GLN A 316 -1.33 21.82 5.55
C GLN A 316 0.09 21.24 5.51
N LYS A 317 0.31 20.11 6.18
CA LYS A 317 1.62 19.48 6.18
C LYS A 317 2.07 19.03 4.79
N LEU A 318 1.14 18.52 4.00
CA LEU A 318 1.39 18.16 2.60
C LEU A 318 1.86 19.38 1.78
N VAL A 319 1.27 20.56 2.01
CA VAL A 319 1.71 21.80 1.36
C VAL A 319 3.14 22.15 1.77
N GLU A 320 3.49 22.08 3.07
CA GLU A 320 4.86 22.32 3.53
C GLU A 320 5.87 21.36 2.89
N ILE A 321 5.50 20.09 2.73
CA ILE A 321 6.32 19.08 2.05
C ILE A 321 6.55 19.51 0.60
N TYR A 322 5.51 19.94 -0.12
CA TYR A 322 5.65 20.42 -1.50
C TYR A 322 6.46 21.70 -1.63
N GLU A 323 6.34 22.64 -0.69
CA GLU A 323 7.18 23.84 -0.66
C GLU A 323 8.66 23.49 -0.41
N THR A 324 8.91 22.44 0.37
CA THR A 324 10.26 22.02 0.75
C THR A 324 10.96 21.17 -0.32
N TYR A 325 10.23 20.25 -0.96
CA TYR A 325 10.79 19.23 -1.86
C TYR A 325 10.34 19.39 -3.33
N GLY A 326 9.41 20.31 -3.61
CA GLY A 326 8.82 20.51 -4.92
C GLY A 326 7.42 19.91 -5.03
N TYR A 327 6.60 20.50 -5.90
CA TYR A 327 5.23 20.04 -6.14
C TYR A 327 5.22 18.80 -7.04
N HIS A 328 4.57 17.73 -6.56
CA HIS A 328 4.36 16.50 -7.32
C HIS A 328 2.86 16.29 -7.54
N ILE A 329 2.39 16.68 -8.73
CA ILE A 329 0.98 16.55 -9.11
C ILE A 329 0.83 15.30 -9.97
N SER A 330 -0.16 14.48 -9.64
CA SER A 330 -0.50 13.29 -10.41
C SER A 330 -2.00 13.23 -10.68
N LYS A 331 -2.38 12.69 -11.84
CA LYS A 331 -3.76 12.34 -12.15
C LYS A 331 -3.77 10.97 -12.81
N THR A 332 -4.34 10.00 -12.12
CA THR A 332 -4.55 8.65 -12.64
C THR A 332 -5.95 8.57 -13.25
N SER A 333 -6.11 7.87 -14.37
CA SER A 333 -7.40 7.64 -15.02
C SER A 333 -7.36 6.32 -15.77
N TYR A 334 -8.47 5.61 -15.79
CA TYR A 334 -8.59 4.32 -16.45
C TYR A 334 -9.42 4.46 -17.73
N PHE A 335 -8.98 3.77 -18.79
CA PHE A 335 -9.72 3.63 -20.04
C PHE A 335 -9.97 2.15 -20.29
N LEU A 336 -11.25 1.75 -20.22
CA LEU A 336 -11.63 0.35 -20.42
C LEU A 336 -11.72 0.04 -21.92
N CYS A 337 -10.88 -0.88 -22.38
CA CYS A 337 -10.92 -1.42 -23.73
C CYS A 337 -10.88 -2.95 -23.64
N TYR A 338 -11.93 -3.60 -24.15
CA TYR A 338 -12.05 -5.06 -24.09
C TYR A 338 -11.66 -5.75 -25.42
N ASP A 339 -11.12 -5.00 -26.38
CA ASP A 339 -10.67 -5.52 -27.69
C ASP A 339 -9.14 -5.60 -27.75
N PRO A 340 -8.53 -6.80 -27.61
CA PRO A 340 -7.07 -6.96 -27.60
C PRO A 340 -6.37 -6.41 -28.87
N PRO A 341 -6.91 -6.60 -30.10
CA PRO A 341 -6.37 -5.94 -31.28
C PRO A 341 -6.31 -4.41 -31.17
N THR A 342 -7.34 -3.76 -30.60
CA THR A 342 -7.33 -2.31 -30.35
C THR A 342 -6.24 -1.91 -29.37
N ILE A 343 -6.12 -2.62 -28.24
CA ILE A 343 -5.05 -2.37 -27.25
C ILE A 343 -3.68 -2.45 -27.94
N LYS A 344 -3.44 -3.52 -28.71
CA LYS A 344 -2.19 -3.70 -29.46
C LYS A 344 -1.91 -2.52 -30.39
N ARG A 345 -2.89 -2.10 -31.19
CA ARG A 345 -2.76 -0.94 -32.10
C ARG A 345 -2.46 0.36 -31.37
N ILE A 346 -3.04 0.59 -30.19
CA ILE A 346 -2.79 1.80 -29.39
C ILE A 346 -1.32 1.86 -28.99
N PHE A 347 -0.79 0.79 -28.38
CA PHE A 347 0.59 0.75 -27.93
C PHE A 347 1.60 0.69 -29.09
N GLU A 348 1.27 0.04 -30.20
CA GLU A 348 2.09 0.07 -31.41
C GLU A 348 2.19 1.49 -31.99
N LYS A 349 1.11 2.26 -31.99
CA LYS A 349 1.15 3.68 -32.41
C LYS A 349 2.00 4.53 -31.47
N LEU A 350 1.94 4.29 -30.16
CA LEU A 350 2.79 5.01 -29.19
C LEU A 350 4.29 4.70 -29.38
N ARG A 351 4.63 3.49 -29.81
CA ARG A 351 6.02 3.06 -30.09
C ARG A 351 6.53 3.42 -31.48
N ASN A 352 5.63 3.83 -32.38
CA ASN A 352 5.92 4.19 -33.75
C ASN A 352 5.24 5.52 -34.11
N PHE A 353 5.44 6.53 -33.27
CA PHE A 353 4.63 7.75 -33.25
C PHE A 353 4.79 8.58 -34.53
N ASP A 354 6.00 9.08 -34.81
CA ASP A 354 6.31 9.84 -36.04
C ASP A 354 7.09 8.98 -37.06
N ALA A 355 7.79 7.97 -36.58
CA ALA A 355 8.64 7.04 -37.33
C ALA A 355 8.74 5.69 -36.59
N PRO A 356 9.26 4.61 -37.22
CA PRO A 356 9.52 3.35 -36.53
C PRO A 356 10.41 3.55 -35.28
N GLU A 357 10.07 2.89 -34.18
CA GLU A 357 10.79 2.96 -32.89
C GLU A 357 10.95 4.40 -32.35
N SER A 358 9.93 5.24 -32.57
CA SER A 358 9.89 6.60 -32.05
C SER A 358 8.70 6.80 -31.11
N TYR A 359 8.96 7.52 -30.02
CA TYR A 359 7.97 7.83 -28.99
C TYR A 359 7.53 9.31 -29.08
N PRO A 360 6.37 9.66 -28.53
CA PRO A 360 5.90 11.05 -28.46
C PRO A 360 6.94 11.96 -27.79
N LYS A 361 7.09 13.17 -28.33
CA LYS A 361 7.99 14.21 -27.77
C LYS A 361 7.24 15.24 -26.92
N CYS A 362 5.91 15.25 -26.97
CA CYS A 362 5.07 16.13 -26.19
C CYS A 362 3.77 15.43 -25.75
N CYS A 363 3.19 15.93 -24.67
CA CYS A 363 1.85 15.59 -24.20
C CYS A 363 1.08 16.90 -23.98
N GLY A 364 0.18 17.23 -24.90
CA GLY A 364 -0.46 18.55 -24.94
C GLY A 364 0.58 19.66 -25.14
N VAL A 365 0.65 20.60 -24.20
CA VAL A 365 1.61 21.72 -24.22
C VAL A 365 2.95 21.39 -23.57
N TYR A 366 3.10 20.20 -22.98
CA TYR A 366 4.29 19.83 -22.22
C TYR A 366 5.25 18.98 -23.04
N ASN A 367 6.54 19.31 -22.98
CA ASN A 367 7.60 18.49 -23.57
C ASN A 367 7.85 17.23 -22.72
N ILE A 368 8.01 16.10 -23.38
CA ILE A 368 8.40 14.84 -22.76
C ILE A 368 9.93 14.84 -22.64
N LEU A 369 10.43 14.88 -21.41
CA LEU A 369 11.87 14.86 -21.13
C LEU A 369 12.46 13.46 -21.34
N HIS A 370 11.75 12.44 -20.86
CA HIS A 370 12.17 11.06 -20.95
C HIS A 370 10.99 10.13 -21.20
N VAL A 371 11.26 9.05 -21.93
CA VAL A 371 10.33 7.95 -22.16
C VAL A 371 10.94 6.67 -21.61
N ARG A 372 10.17 5.95 -20.80
CA ARG A 372 10.50 4.62 -20.32
C ARG A 372 9.41 3.66 -20.78
N ASP A 373 9.79 2.70 -21.63
CA ASP A 373 8.94 1.60 -22.09
C ASP A 373 9.49 0.29 -21.52
N ILE A 374 8.87 -0.13 -20.42
CA ILE A 374 9.25 -1.33 -19.67
C ILE A 374 9.00 -2.60 -20.51
N THR A 375 8.04 -2.57 -21.46
CA THR A 375 7.74 -3.74 -22.30
C THR A 375 8.88 -4.04 -23.28
N THR A 376 9.48 -3.00 -23.86
CA THR A 376 10.60 -3.15 -24.80
C THR A 376 11.96 -3.08 -24.11
N GLY A 377 11.99 -2.71 -22.83
CA GLY A 377 13.20 -2.47 -22.08
C GLY A 377 13.88 -1.15 -22.42
N TYR A 378 13.17 -0.16 -22.97
CA TYR A 378 13.73 1.12 -23.40
C TYR A 378 13.61 2.19 -22.30
N ASP A 379 14.66 2.96 -22.07
CA ASP A 379 14.62 4.13 -21.18
C ASP A 379 15.52 5.26 -21.69
N SER A 380 14.93 6.34 -22.20
CA SER A 380 15.69 7.47 -22.73
C SER A 380 16.38 8.34 -21.67
N SER A 381 16.15 8.08 -20.38
CA SER A 381 16.89 8.72 -19.29
C SER A 381 18.23 8.04 -18.99
N GLN A 382 18.45 6.82 -19.50
CA GLN A 382 19.65 6.04 -19.22
C GLN A 382 20.68 6.14 -20.35
N PRO A 383 21.99 6.21 -20.05
CA PRO A 383 23.04 6.29 -21.07
C PRO A 383 23.04 5.11 -22.06
N ASN A 384 22.71 3.90 -21.57
CA ASN A 384 22.62 2.69 -22.38
C ASN A 384 21.24 2.52 -23.05
N LYS A 385 20.31 3.45 -22.82
CA LYS A 385 18.91 3.42 -23.27
C LYS A 385 18.10 2.20 -22.83
N LYS A 386 18.52 1.53 -21.76
CA LYS A 386 17.84 0.34 -21.23
C LYS A 386 17.11 0.66 -19.93
N SER A 387 15.89 0.17 -19.80
CA SER A 387 15.17 0.19 -18.53
C SER A 387 15.80 -0.81 -17.55
N VAL A 388 15.55 -0.56 -16.26
CA VAL A 388 15.89 -1.48 -15.17
C VAL A 388 15.04 -2.74 -15.24
#